data_AF-S3AFJ1-F1
#
_entry.id   AF-S3AFJ1-F1
#
_cell.length_a   1.000
_cell.length_b   1.000
_cell.length_c   1.000
_cell.angle_alpha   90.00
_cell.angle_beta   90.00
_cell.angle_gamma   90.00
#
_symmetry.space_group_name_H-M   'P 1'
#
loop_
_entity.id
_entity.type
_entity.pdbx_description
1 polymer ?
#
loop_
_entity_poly.entity_id
_entity_poly.type
_entity_poly.pdbx_seq_one_letter_code
_entity_poly.pdbx_strand_id
1 'polypeptide(L)'
;MKNVNLTKKKKVWLIALALLALILLAIVINIQLNQPEHMSADYVGLWKSRWHEENKEWLYPLKNICLVILAVLAGSGLMIAFSKSEKWK
;
A
#
# COMPACT_ATOMS: atom_id res chain seq x y z
N MET A 1 -19.76 -12.91 20.11
CA MET A 1 -19.19 -12.58 18.80
C MET A 1 -19.76 -13.53 17.75
N LYS A 2 -20.45 -13.04 16.70
CA LYS A 2 -20.89 -13.90 15.59
C LYS A 2 -19.63 -14.39 14.85
N ASN A 3 -19.33 -15.69 14.93
CA ASN A 3 -18.25 -16.31 14.17
C ASN A 3 -18.52 -16.05 12.69
N VAL A 4 -17.72 -15.17 12.08
CA VAL A 4 -17.77 -14.92 10.64
C VAL A 4 -17.15 -16.15 9.99
N ASN A 5 -17.97 -17.17 9.75
CA ASN A 5 -17.54 -18.41 9.16
C ASN A 5 -17.35 -18.18 7.65
N LEU A 6 -16.24 -17.51 7.31
CA LEU A 6 -15.84 -17.25 5.94
C LEU A 6 -15.58 -18.58 5.26
N THR A 7 -16.22 -18.80 4.11
CA THR A 7 -15.96 -19.98 3.29
C THR A 7 -14.48 -20.03 2.93
N LYS A 8 -13.90 -21.24 2.76
CA LYS A 8 -12.48 -21.41 2.42
C LYS A 8 -12.05 -20.51 1.27
N LYS A 9 -12.89 -20.37 0.23
CA LYS A 9 -12.68 -19.47 -0.92
C LYS A 9 -12.52 -18.01 -0.49
N LYS A 10 -13.38 -17.49 0.39
CA LYS A 10 -13.32 -16.09 0.86
C LYS A 10 -12.06 -15.82 1.70
N LYS A 11 -11.60 -16.80 2.49
CA LYS A 11 -10.34 -16.67 3.25
C LYS A 11 -9.13 -16.55 2.34
N VAL A 12 -9.06 -17.38 1.29
CA VAL A 12 -7.97 -17.31 0.30
C VAL A 12 -7.97 -15.96 -0.42
N TRP A 13 -9.15 -15.45 -0.81
CA TRP A 13 -9.27 -14.13 -1.42
C TRP A 13 -8.81 -12.99 -0.50
N LEU A 14 -9.12 -13.06 0.79
CA LEU A 14 -8.64 -12.06 1.76
C LEU A 14 -7.13 -12.12 1.95
N ILE A 15 -6.54 -13.32 1.98
CA ILE A 15 -5.09 -13.49 2.04
C ILE A 15 -4.43 -12.91 0.79
N ALA A 16 -4.97 -13.20 -0.40
CA ALA A 16 -4.46 -12.64 -1.65
C ALA A 16 -4.53 -11.11 -1.68
N LEU A 17 -5.63 -10.54 -1.20
CA LEU A 17 -5.82 -9.09 -1.13
C LEU A 17 -4.90 -8.43 -0.08
N ALA A 18 -4.64 -9.10 1.04
CA ALA A 18 -3.65 -8.66 2.03
C ALA A 18 -2.22 -8.69 1.48
N LEU A 19 -1.85 -9.74 0.75
CA LEU A 19 -0.56 -9.83 0.06
C LEU A 19 -0.41 -8.73 -1.00
N LEU A 20 -1.46 -8.47 -1.77
CA LEU A 20 -1.48 -7.38 -2.75
C LEU A 20 -1.25 -6.01 -2.08
N ALA A 21 -1.91 -5.76 -0.94
CA ALA A 21 -1.71 -4.53 -0.18
C ALA A 21 -0.27 -4.39 0.34
N LEU A 22 0.35 -5.48 0.81
CA LEU A 22 1.76 -5.48 1.23
C LEU A 22 2.72 -5.16 0.06
N ILE A 23 2.46 -5.71 -1.13
CA ILE A 23 3.26 -5.42 -2.33
C ILE A 23 3.15 -3.94 -2.71
N LEU A 24 1.93 -3.39 -2.73
CA LEU A 24 1.71 -1.96 -3.01
C LEU A 24 2.42 -1.07 -1.98
N LEU A 25 2.38 -1.44 -0.70
CA LEU A 25 3.09 -0.71 0.35
C LEU A 25 4.61 -0.76 0.15
N ALA A 26 5.16 -1.91 -0.20
CA ALA A 26 6.59 -2.06 -0.49
C ALA A 26 7.03 -1.19 -1.69
N ILE A 27 6.19 -1.09 -2.74
CA ILE A 27 6.43 -0.20 -3.88
C ILE A 27 6.46 1.26 -3.43
N VAL A 28 5.49 1.70 -2.63
CA VAL A 28 5.44 3.07 -2.10
C VAL A 28 6.69 3.36 -1.26
N ILE A 29 7.05 2.46 -0.33
CA ILE A 29 8.23 2.61 0.52
C ILE A 29 9.51 2.70 -0.32
N ASN A 30 9.65 1.84 -1.33
CA ASN A 30 10.82 1.89 -2.22
C ASN A 30 10.89 3.22 -2.98
N ILE A 31 9.77 3.75 -3.47
CA ILE A 31 9.74 5.06 -4.13
C ILE A 31 10.10 6.17 -3.12
N GLN A 32 9.62 6.12 -1.88
CA GLN A 32 9.90 7.15 -0.86
C GLN A 32 11.37 7.14 -0.38
N LEU A 33 11.89 5.96 -0.03
CA LEU A 33 13.28 5.81 0.41
C LEU A 33 14.29 6.12 -0.70
N ASN A 34 13.84 6.07 -1.95
CA ASN A 34 14.66 6.36 -3.11
C ASN A 34 14.41 7.74 -3.72
N GLN A 35 13.76 8.63 -2.97
CA GLN A 35 13.76 10.04 -3.32
C GLN A 35 15.16 10.62 -3.06
N PRO A 36 15.69 11.45 -3.99
CA PRO A 36 17.06 11.94 -3.93
C PRO A 36 17.38 12.73 -2.66
N GLU A 37 16.37 13.32 -2.01
CA GLU A 37 16.50 14.05 -0.73
C GLU A 37 16.89 13.15 0.46
N HIS A 38 16.70 11.83 0.37
CA HIS A 38 16.92 10.88 1.46
C HIS A 38 18.07 9.89 1.23
N MET A 39 18.82 9.99 0.13
CA MET A 39 19.91 9.06 -0.19
C MET A 39 21.26 9.53 0.37
N SER A 40 21.82 8.77 1.30
CA SER A 40 23.07 9.10 2.02
C SER A 40 24.34 8.42 1.48
N ALA A 41 24.28 7.73 0.34
CA ALA A 41 25.42 6.98 -0.22
C ALA A 41 25.66 7.34 -1.69
N ASP A 42 26.75 8.04 -1.99
CA ASP A 42 27.04 8.65 -3.30
C ASP A 42 27.00 7.67 -4.49
N TYR A 43 27.56 6.46 -4.37
CA TYR A 43 27.73 5.58 -5.55
C TYR A 43 26.46 4.83 -5.97
N VAL A 44 25.71 4.29 -5.00
CA VAL A 44 24.41 3.63 -5.25
C VAL A 44 23.32 4.68 -5.45
N GLY A 45 23.45 5.81 -4.76
CA GLY A 45 22.63 6.99 -4.95
C GLY A 45 22.64 7.46 -6.40
N LEU A 46 23.80 7.58 -7.05
CA LEU A 46 23.91 8.08 -8.44
C LEU A 46 23.14 7.24 -9.48
N TRP A 47 23.30 5.92 -9.48
CA TRP A 47 22.57 5.05 -10.42
C TRP A 47 21.06 5.06 -10.14
N LYS A 48 20.68 5.00 -8.85
CA LYS A 48 19.28 4.90 -8.43
C LYS A 48 18.54 6.24 -8.50
N SER A 49 19.23 7.36 -8.33
CA SER A 49 18.70 8.71 -8.54
C SER A 49 18.52 8.99 -10.02
N ARG A 50 19.51 8.68 -10.88
CA ARG A 50 19.38 8.85 -12.32
C ARG A 50 18.16 8.11 -12.90
N TRP A 51 17.99 6.83 -12.57
CA TRP A 51 16.82 6.08 -13.00
C TRP A 51 15.52 6.70 -12.47
N HIS A 52 15.50 7.12 -11.21
CA HIS A 52 14.31 7.71 -10.58
C HIS A 52 13.99 9.11 -11.13
N GLU A 53 14.98 9.84 -11.63
CA GLU A 53 14.86 11.16 -12.24
C GLU A 53 14.35 11.05 -13.68
N GLU A 54 14.88 10.10 -14.47
CA GLU A 54 14.39 9.76 -15.80
C GLU A 54 12.94 9.25 -15.79
N ASN A 55 12.53 8.59 -14.70
CA ASN A 55 11.21 7.95 -14.57
C ASN A 55 10.23 8.72 -13.67
N LYS A 56 10.62 9.90 -13.16
CA LYS A 56 9.86 10.64 -12.13
C LYS A 56 8.42 10.94 -12.55
N GLU A 57 8.22 11.21 -13.84
CA GLU A 57 6.92 11.63 -14.39
C GLU A 57 5.83 10.58 -14.25
N TRP A 58 6.17 9.29 -14.28
CA TRP A 58 5.21 8.20 -14.05
C TRP A 58 5.31 7.62 -12.65
N LEU A 59 6.49 7.67 -12.02
CA LEU A 59 6.72 7.07 -10.70
C LEU A 59 5.98 7.82 -9.57
N TYR A 60 5.91 9.16 -9.63
CA TYR A 60 5.17 9.94 -8.64
C TYR A 60 3.65 9.77 -8.75
N PRO A 61 3.02 9.84 -9.95
CA PRO A 61 1.62 9.47 -10.10
C PRO A 61 1.35 8.03 -9.65
N LEU A 62 2.23 7.08 -9.97
CA LEU A 62 2.07 5.68 -9.56
C LEU A 62 2.10 5.52 -8.03
N LYS A 63 3.04 6.16 -7.34
CA LYS A 63 3.07 6.23 -5.87
C LYS A 63 1.74 6.75 -5.33
N ASN A 64 1.22 7.84 -5.90
CA ASN A 64 -0.01 8.46 -5.42
C ASN A 64 -1.24 7.57 -5.66
N ILE A 65 -1.31 6.89 -6.81
CA ILE A 65 -2.35 5.90 -7.11
C ILE A 65 -2.29 4.74 -6.10
N CYS A 66 -1.09 4.22 -5.80
CA CYS A 66 -0.91 3.16 -4.80
C CYS A 66 -1.38 3.61 -3.42
N LEU A 67 -1.05 4.85 -3.01
CA LEU A 67 -1.50 5.43 -1.75
C LEU A 67 -3.02 5.58 -1.69
N VAL A 68 -3.66 6.04 -2.77
CA VAL A 68 -5.13 6.15 -2.86
C VAL A 68 -5.78 4.77 -2.75
N ILE A 69 -5.27 3.76 -3.46
CA ILE A 69 -5.77 2.39 -3.38
C ILE A 69 -5.65 1.85 -1.94
N LEU A 70 -4.51 2.06 -1.28
CA LEU A 70 -4.31 1.66 0.12
C LEU A 70 -5.24 2.42 1.07
N ALA A 71 -5.45 3.72 0.85
CA ALA A 71 -6.36 4.54 1.66
C ALA A 71 -7.82 4.09 1.51
N VAL A 72 -8.26 3.72 0.29
CA VAL A 72 -9.60 3.19 0.04
C VAL A 72 -9.77 1.81 0.67
N LEU A 73 -8.76 0.95 0.57
CA LEU A 73 -8.74 -0.37 1.24
C LEU A 73 -8.83 -0.24 2.77
N ALA A 74 -8.03 0.65 3.35
CA ALA A 74 -8.04 0.91 4.78
C ALA A 74 -9.34 1.57 5.24
N GLY A 75 -9.83 2.58 4.52
CA GLY A 75 -11.06 3.31 4.84
C GLY A 75 -12.31 2.44 4.72
N SER A 76 -12.39 1.58 3.71
CA SER A 76 -13.48 0.60 3.59
C SER A 76 -13.45 -0.44 4.72
N GLY A 77 -12.26 -0.94 5.08
CA GLY A 77 -12.09 -1.81 6.25
C GLY A 77 -12.50 -1.13 7.56
N LEU A 78 -12.12 0.14 7.72
CA LEU A 78 -12.43 0.96 8.89
C LEU A 78 -13.95 1.23 9.00
N MET A 79 -14.62 1.59 7.90
CA MET A 79 -16.08 1.77 7.87
C MET A 79 -16.83 0.48 8.25
N ILE A 80 -16.37 -0.67 7.76
CA ILE A 80 -16.95 -1.97 8.15
C ILE A 80 -16.75 -2.23 9.65
N ALA A 81 -15.59 -1.88 10.22
CA ALA A 81 -15.33 -2.02 11.65
C ALA A 81 -16.21 -1.07 12.49
N PHE A 82 -16.35 0.20 12.09
CA PHE A 82 -17.18 1.19 12.80
C PHE A 82 -18.68 0.89 12.70
N SER A 83 -19.21 0.54 11.52
CA SER A 83 -20.62 0.12 11.37
C SER A 83 -20.96 -1.07 12.26
N LYS A 84 -20.00 -1.98 12.44
CA LYS A 84 -20.14 -3.12 13.34
C LYS A 84 -19.95 -2.75 14.81
N SER A 85 -19.46 -1.56 15.15
CA SER A 85 -19.38 -1.05 16.53
C SER A 85 -20.66 -0.32 16.95
N GLU A 86 -21.28 0.45 16.04
CA GLU A 86 -22.59 1.10 16.27
C GLU A 86 -23.71 0.08 16.52
N LYS A 87 -23.65 -1.09 15.87
CA LYS A 87 -24.64 -2.15 16.09
C LYS A 87 -24.61 -2.79 17.48
N TRP A 88 -23.66 -2.41 18.34
CA TRP A 88 -23.50 -2.91 19.72
C TRP A 88 -23.58 -1.79 20.77
N LYS A 89 -23.92 -0.57 20.35
CA LYS A 89 -24.36 0.51 21.24
C LYS A 89 -25.87 0.46 21.37
#